data_AF-A0A3P7GGJ8-F1
#
_entry.id   AF-A0A3P7GGJ8-F1
#
_cell.length_a   1.000
_cell.length_b   1.000
_cell.length_c   1.000
_cell.angle_alpha   90.00
_cell.angle_beta   90.00
_cell.angle_gamma   90.00
#
_symmetry.space_group_name_H-M   'P 1'
#
loop_
_entity.id
_entity.type
_entity.pdbx_description
1 polymer ?
#
loop_
_entity_poly.entity_id
_entity_poly.type
_entity_poly.pdbx_seq_one_letter_code
_entity_poly.pdbx_strand_id
1 'polypeptide(L)'
;MCISGVRINIHDVTLHADAIHRGGGQIIPTARRVFYASVLTAQPRLLEPVYLVEIQCPENAVGGIYGVLNRRRGHVFEESQVAGTPMFVVKAYLPVNESFGFTADLRSNTGGQAFPQCVFDHWQVLQGNPLEPNTKPAQIVAEIRKRKGLKEQIPGLDNFLDKM
;
A
#
# COMPACT_ATOMS: atom_id res chain seq x y z
N MET A 1 1.82 1.41 -12.35
CA MET A 1 2.02 1.61 -10.91
C MET A 1 1.60 3.04 -10.68
N CYS A 2 0.56 3.28 -9.87
CA CYS A 2 0.17 4.64 -9.55
C CYS A 2 1.23 5.21 -8.59
N ILE A 3 1.69 6.42 -8.85
CA ILE A 3 2.67 7.11 -8.00
C ILE A 3 1.86 8.08 -7.14
N SER A 4 2.11 8.12 -5.83
CA SER A 4 1.47 9.04 -4.90
C SER A 4 2.54 9.74 -4.05
N GLY A 5 2.33 11.01 -3.75
CA GLY A 5 3.24 11.80 -2.89
C GLY A 5 4.63 12.08 -3.47
N VAL A 6 4.84 11.94 -4.78
CA VAL A 6 6.15 12.21 -5.41
C VAL A 6 6.21 13.62 -5.96
N ARG A 7 7.22 14.37 -5.52
CA ARG A 7 7.61 15.68 -6.08
C ARG A 7 8.82 15.48 -6.99
N ILE A 8 8.72 15.96 -8.23
CA ILE A 8 9.83 15.97 -9.18
C ILE A 8 10.22 17.44 -9.42
N ASN A 9 11.49 17.76 -9.22
CA ASN A 9 12.05 19.07 -9.57
C ASN A 9 12.90 18.90 -10.84
N ILE A 10 12.60 19.68 -11.88
CA ILE A 10 13.41 19.72 -13.10
C ILE A 10 14.49 20.77 -12.88
N HIS A 11 15.74 20.34 -12.82
CA HIS A 11 16.88 21.23 -12.52
C HIS A 11 17.40 21.94 -13.77
N ASP A 12 17.57 21.20 -14.86
CA ASP A 12 18.05 21.71 -16.15
C ASP A 12 17.54 20.84 -17.30
N VAL A 13 17.47 21.41 -18.50
CA VAL A 13 17.07 20.72 -19.73
C VAL A 13 17.89 21.24 -20.90
N THR A 14 18.72 20.37 -21.48
CA THR A 14 19.44 20.64 -22.73
C THR A 14 18.63 20.13 -23.92
N LEU A 15 18.49 20.98 -24.94
CA LEU A 15 17.60 20.76 -26.08
C LEU A 15 18.35 21.06 -27.38
N HIS A 16 18.12 20.26 -28.43
CA HIS A 16 18.64 20.54 -29.77
C HIS A 16 18.18 21.91 -30.29
N ALA A 17 18.97 22.58 -31.15
CA ALA A 17 18.61 23.90 -31.67
C ALA A 17 17.27 23.87 -32.45
N ASP A 18 17.15 22.97 -33.42
CA ASP A 18 15.96 22.90 -34.28
C ASP A 18 14.77 22.20 -33.62
N ALA A 19 13.58 22.76 -33.82
CA ALA A 19 12.33 22.23 -33.25
C ALA A 19 11.94 20.85 -33.80
N ILE A 20 12.32 20.54 -35.05
CA ILE A 20 12.03 19.24 -35.69
C ILE A 20 12.68 18.06 -34.95
N HIS A 21 13.78 18.30 -34.24
CA HIS A 21 14.50 17.31 -33.44
C HIS A 21 14.03 17.25 -31.97
N ARG A 22 12.99 18.02 -31.60
CA ARG A 22 12.48 18.13 -30.22
C ARG A 22 10.98 17.86 -30.09
N GLY A 23 10.40 17.13 -31.04
CA GLY A 23 9.01 16.71 -30.96
C GLY A 23 8.71 15.86 -29.72
N GLY A 24 7.42 15.69 -29.41
CA GLY A 24 6.98 14.90 -28.25
C GLY A 24 7.51 13.46 -28.24
N GLY A 25 7.76 12.87 -29.42
CA GLY A 25 8.38 11.55 -29.55
C GLY A 25 9.82 11.45 -29.02
N GLN A 26 10.53 12.58 -28.89
CA GLN A 26 11.87 12.64 -28.30
C GLN A 26 11.79 13.02 -26.80
N ILE A 27 10.96 14.01 -26.47
CA ILE A 27 10.88 14.54 -25.10
C ILE A 27 10.17 13.55 -24.15
N ILE A 28 9.05 12.93 -24.56
CA ILE A 28 8.25 12.08 -23.68
C ILE A 28 9.04 10.84 -23.20
N PRO A 29 9.74 10.08 -24.07
CA PRO A 29 10.55 8.95 -23.61
C PRO A 29 11.71 9.38 -22.71
N THR A 30 12.36 10.50 -23.04
CA THR A 30 13.46 11.07 -22.24
C THR A 30 12.99 11.46 -20.85
N ALA A 31 11.91 12.23 -20.76
CA ALA A 31 11.29 12.61 -19.49
C ALA A 31 10.87 11.37 -18.68
N ARG A 32 10.25 10.36 -19.32
CA ARG A 32 9.87 9.11 -18.65
C ARG A 32 11.07 8.36 -18.07
N ARG A 33 12.18 8.27 -18.82
CA ARG A 33 13.43 7.64 -18.34
C ARG A 33 13.98 8.38 -17.13
N VAL A 34 14.11 9.70 -17.22
CA VAL A 34 14.60 10.55 -16.12
C VAL A 34 13.72 10.42 -14.89
N PHE A 35 12.39 10.45 -15.04
CA PHE A 35 11.49 10.29 -13.90
C PHE A 35 11.62 8.93 -13.22
N TYR A 36 11.78 7.84 -13.98
CA TYR A 36 12.04 6.52 -13.39
C TYR A 36 13.40 6.44 -12.70
N ALA A 37 14.45 7.04 -13.27
CA ALA A 37 15.75 7.15 -12.63
C ALA A 37 15.65 7.90 -11.30
N SER A 38 15.02 9.09 -11.29
CA SER A 38 14.84 9.91 -10.09
C SER A 38 14.06 9.18 -9.00
N VAL A 39 12.99 8.47 -9.36
CA VAL A 39 12.19 7.68 -8.40
C VAL A 39 13.01 6.56 -7.80
N LEU A 40 13.82 5.84 -8.58
CA LEU A 40 14.67 4.75 -8.08
C LEU A 40 15.76 5.28 -7.13
N THR A 41 16.37 6.42 -7.44
CA THR A 41 17.35 7.06 -6.55
C THR A 41 16.73 7.61 -5.26
N ALA A 42 15.44 7.95 -5.28
CA ALA A 42 14.71 8.46 -4.12
C ALA A 42 14.19 7.36 -3.17
N GLN A 43 14.68 6.11 -3.31
CA GLN A 43 14.30 4.96 -2.48
C GLN A 43 12.77 4.78 -2.39
N PRO A 44 12.12 4.32 -3.47
CA PRO A 44 10.66 4.25 -3.51
C PRO A 44 10.13 3.27 -2.46
N ARG A 45 8.89 3.50 -2.02
CA ARG A 45 8.17 2.62 -1.07
C ARG A 45 6.81 2.23 -1.65
N LEU A 46 6.26 1.12 -1.19
CA LEU A 46 4.91 0.68 -1.55
C LEU A 46 3.91 1.20 -0.52
N LEU A 47 2.76 1.69 -0.96
CA LEU A 47 1.64 2.02 -0.09
C LEU A 47 0.67 0.84 -0.06
N GLU A 48 0.26 0.41 1.14
CA GLU A 48 -0.86 -0.49 1.34
C GLU A 48 -2.11 0.30 1.75
N PRO A 49 -3.31 -0.04 1.24
CA PRO A 49 -4.53 0.57 1.71
C PRO A 49 -4.92 -0.02 3.06
N VAL A 50 -5.51 0.80 3.91
CA VAL A 50 -5.94 0.43 5.27
C VAL A 50 -7.43 0.74 5.44
N TYR A 51 -8.16 -0.20 6.02
CA TYR A 51 -9.53 -0.01 6.45
C TYR A 51 -9.60 0.52 7.86
N LEU A 52 -10.53 1.44 8.09
CA LEU A 52 -11.13 1.65 9.40
C LEU A 52 -12.20 0.59 9.59
N VAL A 53 -12.00 -0.26 10.60
CA VAL A 53 -12.93 -1.31 10.98
C VAL A 53 -13.62 -0.90 12.26
N GLU A 54 -14.95 -0.85 12.23
CA GLU A 54 -15.80 -0.70 13.40
C GLU A 54 -16.50 -2.04 13.66
N ILE A 55 -16.38 -2.57 14.88
CA ILE A 55 -16.92 -3.88 15.24
C ILE A 55 -17.82 -3.72 16.45
N GLN A 56 -19.10 -4.07 16.27
CA GLN A 56 -20.06 -4.11 17.36
C GLN A 56 -20.16 -5.53 17.92
N CYS A 57 -20.06 -5.68 19.23
CA CYS A 57 -20.17 -6.99 19.89
C CYS A 57 -20.61 -6.85 21.36
N PRO A 58 -21.14 -7.90 22.00
CA PRO A 58 -21.29 -7.91 23.45
C PRO A 58 -19.93 -8.07 24.15
N GLU A 59 -19.85 -7.65 25.41
CA GLU A 59 -18.59 -7.64 26.22
C GLU A 59 -17.81 -8.97 26.17
N ASN A 60 -18.52 -10.10 26.24
CA ASN A 60 -17.94 -11.44 26.22
C ASN A 60 -17.20 -11.78 24.91
N ALA A 61 -17.50 -11.10 23.81
CA ALA A 61 -16.93 -11.35 22.49
C ALA A 61 -15.72 -10.44 22.18
N VAL A 62 -15.48 -9.38 22.97
CA VAL A 62 -14.41 -8.40 22.74
C VAL A 62 -13.03 -9.07 22.68
N GLY A 63 -12.75 -10.03 23.57
CA GLY A 63 -11.48 -10.76 23.57
C GLY A 63 -11.19 -11.51 22.27
N GLY A 64 -12.23 -12.06 21.63
CA GLY A 64 -12.12 -12.72 20.31
C GLY A 64 -11.74 -11.74 19.19
N ILE A 65 -12.22 -10.50 19.26
CA ILE A 65 -11.88 -9.43 18.31
C ILE A 65 -10.39 -9.11 18.37
N TYR A 66 -9.86 -8.87 19.57
CA TYR A 66 -8.42 -8.62 19.77
C TYR A 66 -7.56 -9.75 19.22
N GLY A 67 -7.95 -11.01 19.46
CA GLY A 67 -7.24 -12.18 18.94
C GLY A 67 -7.21 -12.26 17.40
N VAL A 68 -8.30 -11.86 16.72
CA VAL A 68 -8.36 -11.84 15.25
C VAL A 68 -7.56 -10.67 14.68
N LEU A 69 -7.69 -9.48 15.25
CA LEU A 69 -6.99 -8.28 14.79
C LEU A 69 -5.48 -8.42 14.94
N ASN A 70 -4.98 -8.93 16.08
CA ASN A 70 -3.55 -9.13 16.29
C ASN A 70 -2.92 -10.08 15.27
N ARG A 71 -3.63 -11.16 14.88
CA ARG A 71 -3.17 -12.11 13.84
C ARG A 71 -3.10 -11.48 12.45
N ARG A 72 -3.81 -10.38 12.22
CA ARG A 72 -3.98 -9.71 10.92
C ARG A 72 -3.32 -8.33 10.85
N ARG A 73 -2.34 -8.05 11.73
CA ARG A 73 -1.67 -6.74 11.86
C ARG A 73 -2.66 -5.59 12.12
N GLY A 74 -3.81 -5.88 12.70
CA GLY A 74 -4.80 -4.90 13.08
C GLY A 74 -4.35 -4.11 14.31
N HIS A 75 -4.66 -2.82 14.35
CA HIS A 75 -4.34 -1.95 15.48
C HIS A 75 -5.63 -1.33 16.04
N VAL A 76 -6.04 -1.78 17.23
CA VAL A 76 -7.16 -1.21 17.97
C VAL A 76 -6.72 0.11 18.59
N PHE A 77 -7.49 1.17 18.37
CA PHE A 77 -7.20 2.50 18.92
C PHE A 77 -8.35 3.09 19.73
N GLU A 78 -9.56 2.54 19.61
CA GLU A 78 -10.72 2.96 20.37
C GLU A 78 -11.56 1.74 20.76
N GLU A 79 -11.95 1.69 22.03
CA GLU A 79 -12.95 0.77 22.56
C GLU A 79 -13.93 1.60 23.39
N SER A 80 -15.21 1.55 23.05
CA SER A 80 -16.25 2.30 23.75
C SER A 80 -17.50 1.45 23.98
N GLN A 81 -18.12 1.62 25.15
CA GLN A 81 -19.39 0.99 25.46
C GLN A 81 -20.54 1.82 24.90
N VAL A 82 -21.52 1.16 24.27
CA VAL A 82 -22.74 1.81 23.79
C VAL A 82 -23.68 2.03 24.98
N ALA A 83 -23.86 3.29 25.38
CA ALA A 83 -24.68 3.67 26.53
C ALA A 83 -26.08 3.04 26.47
N GLY A 84 -26.49 2.39 27.56
CA GLY A 84 -27.81 1.74 27.69
C GLY A 84 -27.91 0.33 27.10
N THR A 85 -26.81 -0.25 26.59
CA THR A 85 -26.79 -1.62 26.04
C THR A 85 -25.55 -2.39 26.52
N PRO A 86 -25.56 -3.74 26.52
CA PRO A 86 -24.37 -4.54 26.81
C PRO A 86 -23.39 -4.61 25.62
N MET A 87 -23.49 -3.69 24.66
CA MET A 87 -22.70 -3.69 23.43
C MET A 87 -21.48 -2.78 23.56
N PHE A 88 -20.39 -3.21 22.93
CA PHE A 88 -19.14 -2.50 22.77
C PHE A 88 -18.88 -2.25 21.28
N VAL A 89 -18.27 -1.10 20.99
CA VAL A 89 -17.75 -0.72 19.68
C VAL A 89 -16.23 -0.71 19.78
N VAL A 90 -15.59 -1.53 18.95
CA VAL A 90 -14.13 -1.58 18.81
C VAL A 90 -13.78 -0.98 17.46
N LYS A 91 -12.95 0.07 17.44
CA LYS A 91 -12.38 0.62 16.21
C LYS A 91 -10.92 0.26 16.05
N ALA A 92 -10.58 -0.19 14.85
CA ALA A 92 -9.23 -0.61 14.53
C ALA A 92 -8.84 -0.27 13.10
N TYR A 93 -7.55 -0.10 12.86
CA TYR A 93 -6.99 -0.11 11.52
C TYR A 93 -6.68 -1.54 11.10
N LEU A 94 -7.11 -1.93 9.89
CA LEU A 94 -6.85 -3.25 9.31
C LEU A 94 -6.29 -3.09 7.89
N PRO A 95 -5.07 -3.58 7.60
CA PRO A 95 -4.54 -3.57 6.25
C PRO A 95 -5.45 -4.38 5.30
N VAL A 96 -5.78 -3.82 4.13
CA VAL A 96 -6.72 -4.45 3.19
C VAL A 96 -6.26 -5.84 2.74
N ASN A 97 -4.94 -6.05 2.59
CA ASN A 97 -4.39 -7.35 2.23
C ASN A 97 -4.61 -8.43 3.30
N GLU A 98 -4.85 -8.04 4.55
CA GLU A 98 -5.14 -8.93 5.67
C GLU A 98 -6.66 -9.08 5.91
N SER A 99 -7.49 -8.35 5.15
CA SER A 99 -8.96 -8.38 5.29
C SER A 99 -9.62 -9.59 4.63
N PHE A 100 -8.92 -10.28 3.72
CA PHE A 100 -9.46 -11.48 3.07
C PHE A 100 -9.75 -12.58 4.10
N GLY A 101 -11.00 -13.02 4.15
CA GLY A 101 -11.48 -14.00 5.14
C GLY A 101 -11.67 -13.43 6.56
N PHE A 102 -11.50 -12.12 6.78
CA PHE A 102 -11.62 -11.49 8.09
C PHE A 102 -12.98 -11.77 8.75
N THR A 103 -14.09 -11.59 8.04
CA THR A 103 -15.44 -11.81 8.59
C THR A 103 -15.67 -13.25 9.05
N ALA A 104 -15.14 -14.24 8.32
CA ALA A 104 -15.29 -15.66 8.68
C ALA A 104 -14.47 -16.01 9.95
N ASP A 105 -13.23 -15.53 10.02
CA ASP A 105 -12.35 -15.70 11.19
C ASP A 105 -12.88 -14.93 12.41
N LEU A 106 -13.45 -13.75 12.19
CA LEU A 106 -14.13 -13.00 13.25
C LEU A 106 -15.34 -13.77 13.79
N ARG A 107 -16.17 -14.32 12.90
CA ARG A 107 -17.36 -15.11 13.30
C ARG A 107 -16.98 -16.33 14.12
N SER A 108 -15.93 -17.07 13.73
CA SER A 108 -15.50 -18.27 14.46
C SER A 108 -14.91 -17.96 15.84
N ASN A 109 -14.22 -16.82 16.00
CA ASN A 109 -13.58 -16.43 17.26
C ASN A 109 -14.51 -15.66 18.23
N THR A 110 -15.71 -15.29 17.78
CA THR A 110 -16.68 -14.50 18.56
C THR A 110 -18.03 -15.21 18.74
N GLY A 111 -18.14 -16.49 18.35
CA GLY A 111 -19.40 -17.22 18.35
C GLY A 111 -20.46 -16.61 17.42
N GLY A 112 -20.05 -15.80 16.44
CA GLY A 112 -20.92 -15.04 15.55
C GLY A 112 -21.62 -13.83 16.20
N GLN A 113 -21.11 -13.35 17.32
CA GLN A 113 -21.67 -12.19 18.02
C GLN A 113 -21.02 -10.85 17.64
N ALA A 114 -19.99 -10.85 16.79
CA ALA A 114 -19.35 -9.63 16.30
C ALA A 114 -19.79 -9.25 14.88
N PHE A 115 -20.12 -7.98 14.70
CA PHE A 115 -20.60 -7.41 13.43
C PHE A 115 -19.59 -6.36 12.93
N PRO A 116 -18.74 -6.71 11.95
CA PRO A 116 -17.74 -5.80 11.42
C PRO A 116 -18.31 -4.92 10.30
N GLN A 117 -17.93 -3.64 10.31
CA GLN A 117 -18.08 -2.69 9.21
C GLN A 117 -16.71 -2.14 8.84
N CYS A 118 -16.32 -2.25 7.58
CA CYS A 118 -15.04 -1.76 7.07
C CYS A 118 -15.27 -0.64 6.07
N VAL A 119 -14.56 0.48 6.24
CA VAL A 119 -14.50 1.57 5.26
C VAL A 119 -13.05 1.90 4.97
N PHE A 120 -12.73 2.30 3.74
CA PHE A 120 -11.40 2.79 3.41
C PHE A 120 -11.10 4.05 4.24
N ASP A 121 -9.94 4.07 4.89
CA ASP A 121 -9.53 5.18 5.74
C ASP A 121 -8.34 5.95 5.15
N HIS A 122 -7.21 5.26 4.93
CA HIS A 122 -6.00 5.89 4.42
C HIS A 122 -5.06 4.93 3.68
N TRP A 123 -4.02 5.51 3.08
CA TRP A 123 -2.87 4.79 2.55
C TRP A 123 -1.74 4.83 3.57
N GLN A 124 -1.17 3.66 3.89
CA GLN A 124 -0.03 3.53 4.80
C GLN A 124 1.19 3.03 4.02
N VAL A 125 2.39 3.47 4.41
CA VAL A 125 3.63 2.89 3.87
C VAL A 125 3.76 1.45 4.35
N LEU A 126 3.80 0.50 3.40
CA LEU A 126 4.11 -0.89 3.70
C LEU A 126 5.57 -0.98 4.14
N GLN A 127 5.80 -1.56 5.31
CA GLN A 127 7.14 -1.72 5.88
C GLN A 127 8.02 -2.61 5.00
N GLY A 128 9.26 -2.17 4.79
CA GLY A 128 10.26 -2.85 3.95
C GLY A 128 10.61 -2.08 2.68
N ASN A 129 11.76 -2.40 2.11
CA ASN A 129 12.25 -1.80 0.87
C ASN A 129 11.88 -2.70 -0.33
N PRO A 130 11.08 -2.24 -1.31
CA PRO A 130 10.74 -3.03 -2.48
C PRO A 130 11.92 -3.37 -3.38
N LEU A 131 13.06 -2.66 -3.25
CA LEU A 131 14.28 -2.94 -4.00
C LEU A 131 15.14 -4.05 -3.37
N GLU A 132 14.91 -4.36 -2.09
CA GLU A 132 15.65 -5.42 -1.39
C GLU A 132 14.95 -6.76 -1.55
N PRO A 133 15.65 -7.82 -1.98
CA PRO A 133 15.07 -9.16 -2.04
C PRO A 133 14.67 -9.63 -0.64
N ASN A 134 13.67 -10.50 -0.55
CA ASN A 134 13.12 -11.09 0.68
C ASN A 134 12.26 -10.16 1.56
N THR A 135 11.99 -8.92 1.13
CA THR A 135 10.99 -8.07 1.81
C THR A 135 9.57 -8.35 1.30
N LYS A 136 8.55 -8.16 2.15
CA LYS A 136 7.13 -8.28 1.77
C LYS A 136 6.77 -7.38 0.57
N PRO A 137 7.18 -6.09 0.52
CA PRO A 137 6.99 -5.26 -0.67
C PRO A 137 7.63 -5.84 -1.94
N ALA A 138 8.85 -6.38 -1.87
CA ALA A 138 9.54 -6.92 -3.04
C ALA A 138 8.82 -8.14 -3.62
N GLN A 139 8.31 -9.03 -2.76
CA GLN A 139 7.49 -10.19 -3.16
C GLN A 139 6.22 -9.74 -3.89
N ILE A 140 5.47 -8.79 -3.31
CA ILE A 140 4.25 -8.23 -3.93
C ILE A 140 4.57 -7.61 -5.30
N VAL A 141 5.66 -6.85 -5.39
CA VAL A 141 6.09 -6.24 -6.66
C VAL A 141 6.43 -7.32 -7.70
N ALA A 142 7.18 -8.36 -7.32
CA ALA A 142 7.54 -9.45 -8.22
C ALA A 142 6.30 -10.20 -8.75
N GLU A 143 5.34 -10.54 -7.88
CA GLU A 143 4.08 -11.19 -8.26
C GLU A 143 3.25 -10.34 -9.24
N ILE A 144 3.10 -9.04 -8.95
CA ILE A 144 2.38 -8.13 -9.84
C ILE A 144 3.08 -7.99 -11.19
N ARG A 145 4.42 -7.94 -11.21
CA ARG A 145 5.21 -7.84 -12.45
C ARG A 145 5.07 -9.11 -13.28
N LYS A 146 5.18 -10.28 -12.66
CA LYS A 146 4.93 -11.59 -13.28
C LYS A 146 3.53 -11.66 -13.90
N ARG A 147 2.50 -11.29 -13.14
CA ARG A 147 1.10 -11.24 -13.62
C ARG A 147 0.91 -10.29 -14.82
N LYS A 148 1.71 -9.22 -14.90
CA LYS A 148 1.68 -8.25 -16.01
C LYS A 148 2.59 -8.62 -17.19
N GLY A 149 3.27 -9.77 -17.15
CA GLY A 149 4.23 -10.17 -18.20
C GLY A 149 5.49 -9.29 -18.25
N LEU A 150 5.83 -8.61 -17.16
CA LEU A 150 7.05 -7.82 -17.03
C LEU A 150 8.17 -8.66 -16.40
N LYS A 151 9.43 -8.30 -16.66
CA LYS A 151 10.58 -8.92 -15.97
C LYS A 151 10.37 -8.85 -14.46
N GLU A 152 10.50 -9.97 -13.74
CA GLU A 152 10.17 -10.03 -12.30
C GLU A 152 11.00 -9.04 -11.47
N GLN A 153 12.29 -8.91 -11.80
CA GLN A 153 13.18 -7.95 -11.17
C GLN A 153 12.82 -6.51 -11.55
N ILE A 154 12.92 -5.60 -10.57
CA ILE A 154 12.79 -4.16 -10.79
C ILE A 154 14.00 -3.70 -11.61
N PRO A 155 13.83 -2.93 -12.70
CA PRO A 155 14.96 -2.47 -13.48
C PRO A 155 15.86 -1.58 -12.63
N GLY A 156 17.18 -1.82 -12.69
CA GLY A 156 18.16 -0.98 -12.04
C GLY A 156 18.26 0.42 -12.67
N LEU A 157 18.95 1.31 -11.98
CA LEU A 157 19.18 2.69 -12.40
C LEU A 157 19.92 2.78 -13.75
N ASP A 158 20.77 1.80 -14.03
CA ASP A 158 21.53 1.62 -15.27
C ASP A 158 20.63 1.56 -16.52
N ASN A 159 19.38 1.12 -16.38
CA ASN A 159 18.44 1.09 -17.50
C ASN A 159 17.92 2.48 -17.89
N PHE A 160 18.08 3.50 -17.03
CA PHE A 160 17.46 4.81 -17.18
C PHE A 160 18.45 5.97 -17.17
N LEU A 161 19.60 5.80 -16.53
CA LEU A 161 20.64 6.82 -16.45
C LEU A 161 21.57 6.72 -17.65
N ASP A 162 21.54 7.74 -18.51
CA ASP A 162 22.49 7.90 -19.58
C ASP A 162 23.74 8.58 -19.02
N LYS A 163 24.92 7.93 -19.16
CA LYS A 163 26.20 8.54 -18.79
C LYS A 163 26.67 9.44 -19.94
N MET A 164 27.10 10.66 -19.62
CA MET A 164 27.82 11.52 -20.56
C MET A 164 29.20 10.93 -20.90
#